data_AF-A0A1D6Y695-F1
#
_entry.id   AF-A0A1D6Y695-F1
#
_cell.length_a   1.000
_cell.length_b   1.000
_cell.length_c   1.000
_cell.angle_alpha   90.00
_cell.angle_beta   90.00
_cell.angle_gamma   90.00
#
_symmetry.space_group_name_H-M   'P 1'
#
loop_
_entity.id
_entity.type
_entity.pdbx_description
1 polymer ?
#
loop_
_entity_poly.entity_id
_entity_poly.type
_entity_poly.pdbx_seq_one_letter_code
_entity_poly.pdbx_strand_id
1 'polypeptide(L)'
;MKDGTVKTPLEPAQVAAIRQRMGLTQTELADLMGVDLRTWMRKEADPEKVGSKYDSSLLNIGETNFLLLIADEHPAWRIKNYRLDRLFSEVIRSQPSAEEVKELRVALGMKQQEIADLLGYTLAAWKSKQSKANAGTLKPGEYNFLMLLADEHPGLNLIRRS
;
A
#
# COMPACT_ATOMS: atom_id res chain seq x y z
N MET A 1 5.04 7.14 14.76
CA MET A 1 5.32 7.36 13.32
C MET A 1 4.05 7.27 12.45
N LYS A 2 2.86 7.66 12.94
CA LYS A 2 1.58 7.39 12.24
C LYS A 2 0.90 8.65 11.66
N ASP A 3 1.28 9.83 12.14
CA ASP A 3 0.62 11.10 11.82
C ASP A 3 0.91 11.61 10.39
N GLY A 4 1.81 10.96 9.65
CA GLY A 4 2.20 11.35 8.30
C GLY A 4 1.44 10.65 7.16
N THR A 5 0.51 9.75 7.46
CA THR A 5 -0.20 8.95 6.46
C THR A 5 -1.05 9.84 5.57
N VAL A 6 -0.82 9.78 4.26
CA VAL A 6 -1.67 10.43 3.26
C VAL A 6 -3.06 9.80 3.30
N LYS A 7 -4.10 10.61 3.52
CA LYS A 7 -5.48 10.13 3.74
C LYS A 7 -6.35 10.12 2.50
N THR A 8 -5.84 10.65 1.38
CA THR A 8 -6.56 10.73 0.12
C THR A 8 -5.89 9.81 -0.90
N PRO A 9 -6.63 8.87 -1.50
CA PRO A 9 -6.17 8.13 -2.66
C PRO A 9 -5.63 9.02 -3.78
N LEU A 10 -4.61 8.53 -4.49
CA LEU A 10 -4.15 9.18 -5.72
C LEU A 10 -5.14 8.91 -6.86
N GLU A 11 -5.38 9.93 -7.67
CA GLU A 11 -6.16 9.80 -8.91
C GLU A 11 -5.38 8.96 -9.94
N PRO A 12 -6.06 8.18 -10.81
CA PRO A 12 -5.41 7.34 -11.81
C PRO A 12 -4.34 8.03 -12.66
N ALA A 13 -4.56 9.28 -13.06
CA ALA A 13 -3.59 10.07 -13.82
C ALA A 13 -2.31 10.36 -13.00
N GLN A 14 -2.43 10.59 -11.69
CA GLN A 14 -1.29 10.81 -10.80
C GLN A 14 -0.50 9.51 -10.60
N VAL A 15 -1.20 8.37 -10.47
CA VAL A 15 -0.59 7.04 -10.37
C VAL A 15 0.26 6.75 -11.61
N ALA A 16 -0.32 6.97 -12.81
CA ALA A 16 0.40 6.75 -14.06
C ALA A 16 1.60 7.70 -14.21
N ALA A 17 1.46 8.98 -13.81
CA ALA A 17 2.54 9.95 -13.85
C ALA A 17 3.70 9.61 -12.89
N ILE A 18 3.41 9.12 -11.68
CA ILE A 18 4.43 8.61 -10.75
C ILE A 18 5.18 7.44 -11.38
N ARG A 19 4.45 6.44 -11.89
CA ARG A 19 5.06 5.27 -12.55
C ARG A 19 6.00 5.68 -13.69
N GLN A 20 5.56 6.59 -14.55
CA GLN A 20 6.36 7.09 -15.66
C GLN A 20 7.62 7.83 -15.19
N ARG A 21 7.53 8.65 -14.13
CA ARG A 21 8.70 9.31 -13.52
C ARG A 21 9.69 8.33 -12.91
N MET A 22 9.21 7.21 -12.37
CA MET A 22 10.05 6.11 -11.91
C MET A 22 10.70 5.33 -13.08
N GLY A 23 10.29 5.58 -14.33
CA GLY A 23 10.79 4.86 -15.49
C GLY A 23 10.28 3.41 -15.59
N LEU A 24 9.16 3.09 -14.92
CA LEU A 24 8.62 1.73 -14.86
C LEU A 24 7.51 1.49 -15.90
N THR A 25 7.46 0.26 -16.40
CA THR A 25 6.31 -0.28 -17.12
C THR A 25 5.15 -0.59 -16.16
N GLN A 26 3.93 -0.73 -16.70
CA GLN A 26 2.78 -1.15 -15.89
C GLN A 26 2.99 -2.54 -15.27
N THR A 27 3.66 -3.45 -15.97
CA THR A 27 3.98 -4.80 -15.45
C THR A 27 4.93 -4.72 -14.26
N GLU A 28 5.97 -3.90 -14.34
CA GLU A 28 6.92 -3.73 -13.24
C GLU A 28 6.29 -3.10 -12.01
N LEU A 29 5.44 -2.07 -12.18
CA LEU A 29 4.77 -1.48 -11.03
C LEU A 29 3.71 -2.41 -10.44
N ALA A 30 3.00 -3.18 -11.28
CA ALA A 30 2.09 -4.22 -10.81
C ALA A 30 2.83 -5.27 -9.95
N ASP A 31 4.02 -5.70 -10.39
CA ASP A 31 4.88 -6.63 -9.65
C ASP A 31 5.32 -6.06 -8.30
N LEU A 32 5.80 -4.81 -8.26
CA LEU A 32 6.16 -4.13 -7.01
C LEU A 32 4.98 -4.01 -6.03
N MET A 33 3.78 -3.83 -6.56
CA MET A 33 2.55 -3.70 -5.77
C MET A 33 1.92 -5.06 -5.40
N GLY A 34 2.49 -6.16 -5.91
CA GLY A 34 2.06 -7.53 -5.66
C GLY A 34 0.67 -7.84 -6.23
N VAL A 35 0.34 -7.28 -7.40
CA VAL A 35 -0.92 -7.53 -8.09
C VAL A 35 -0.67 -7.90 -9.55
N ASP A 36 -1.64 -8.56 -10.19
CA ASP A 36 -1.55 -8.85 -11.61
C ASP A 36 -1.71 -7.57 -12.47
N LEU A 37 -1.16 -7.60 -13.69
CA LEU A 37 -1.19 -6.47 -14.63
C LEU A 37 -2.61 -5.97 -14.90
N ARG A 38 -3.60 -6.86 -15.04
CA ARG A 38 -4.98 -6.45 -15.33
C ARG A 38 -5.57 -5.67 -14.16
N THR A 39 -5.30 -6.10 -12.93
CA THR A 39 -5.67 -5.36 -11.73
C THR A 39 -5.00 -4.00 -11.67
N TRP A 40 -3.71 -3.91 -12.01
CA TRP A 40 -2.98 -2.64 -12.05
C TRP A 40 -3.49 -1.68 -13.14
N MET A 41 -3.75 -2.17 -14.34
CA MET A 41 -4.26 -1.35 -15.45
C MET A 41 -5.57 -0.65 -15.09
N ARG A 42 -6.43 -1.25 -14.25
CA ARG A 42 -7.65 -0.58 -13.77
C ARG A 42 -7.36 0.60 -12.84
N LYS A 43 -6.26 0.55 -12.07
CA LYS A 43 -5.81 1.62 -11.18
C LYS A 43 -5.30 2.86 -11.91
N GLU A 44 -4.85 2.68 -13.15
CA GLU A 44 -4.45 3.78 -14.05
C GLU A 44 -5.53 4.11 -15.11
N ALA A 45 -6.70 3.47 -15.03
CA ALA A 45 -7.77 3.71 -16.00
C ALA A 45 -8.48 5.05 -15.74
N ASP A 46 -9.09 5.59 -16.80
CA ASP A 46 -9.80 6.87 -16.78
C ASP A 46 -10.83 6.96 -15.63
N PRO A 47 -10.75 7.99 -14.76
CA PRO A 47 -11.69 8.21 -13.67
C PRO A 47 -13.15 8.31 -14.13
N GLU A 48 -13.44 8.79 -15.36
CA GLU A 48 -14.81 8.86 -15.88
C GLU A 48 -15.44 7.46 -16.07
N LYS A 49 -14.60 6.42 -16.17
CA LYS A 49 -15.02 5.02 -16.23
C LYS A 49 -15.10 4.35 -14.86
N VAL A 50 -14.69 5.05 -13.80
CA VAL A 50 -14.73 4.60 -12.42
C VAL A 50 -16.03 5.09 -11.80
N GLY A 51 -17.03 4.20 -11.72
CA GLY A 51 -18.39 4.57 -11.28
C GLY A 51 -18.52 5.03 -9.82
N SER A 52 -17.45 4.97 -9.01
CA SER A 52 -17.46 5.37 -7.60
C SER A 52 -16.05 5.63 -7.05
N LYS A 53 -15.90 6.63 -6.17
CA LYS A 53 -14.67 6.87 -5.39
C LYS A 53 -14.31 5.73 -4.42
N TYR A 54 -15.23 4.79 -4.18
CA TYR A 54 -15.01 3.57 -3.40
C TYR A 54 -14.78 2.35 -4.29
N ASP A 55 -14.59 2.56 -5.59
CA ASP A 55 -14.29 1.47 -6.50
C ASP A 55 -12.93 0.87 -6.15
N SER A 56 -12.94 -0.44 -5.92
CA SER A 56 -11.75 -1.28 -5.74
C SER A 56 -10.76 -1.20 -6.90
N SER A 57 -11.16 -0.63 -8.04
CA SER A 57 -10.31 -0.31 -9.17
C SER A 57 -9.31 0.81 -8.89
N LEU A 58 -9.53 1.69 -7.90
CA LEU A 58 -8.60 2.75 -7.51
C LEU A 58 -7.53 2.26 -6.52
N LEU A 59 -6.48 3.06 -6.30
CA LEU A 59 -5.56 2.81 -5.17
C LEU A 59 -6.29 3.11 -3.86
N ASN A 60 -6.18 2.21 -2.89
CA ASN A 60 -6.62 2.55 -1.54
C ASN A 60 -5.55 3.37 -0.79
N ILE A 61 -5.85 3.80 0.45
CA ILE A 61 -4.94 4.61 1.25
C ILE A 61 -3.60 3.89 1.50
N GLY A 62 -3.62 2.60 1.85
CA GLY A 62 -2.39 1.84 2.10
C GLY A 62 -1.51 1.73 0.85
N GLU A 63 -2.10 1.35 -0.28
CA GLU A 63 -1.42 1.29 -1.57
C GLU A 63 -0.89 2.67 -2.01
N THR A 64 -1.65 3.73 -1.77
CA THR A 64 -1.25 5.12 -2.07
C THR A 64 0.01 5.50 -1.31
N ASN A 65 0.02 5.27 0.00
CA ASN A 65 1.18 5.58 0.82
C ASN A 65 2.38 4.72 0.41
N PHE A 66 2.17 3.44 0.10
CA PHE A 66 3.25 2.58 -0.38
C PHE A 66 3.83 3.07 -1.71
N LEU A 67 2.98 3.38 -2.70
CA LEU A 67 3.41 3.90 -4.00
C LEU A 67 4.25 5.17 -3.85
N LEU A 68 3.80 6.10 -3.01
CA LEU A 68 4.55 7.33 -2.73
C LEU A 68 5.90 7.05 -2.05
N LEU A 69 6.00 6.02 -1.22
CA LEU A 69 7.26 5.62 -0.58
C LEU A 69 8.25 5.01 -1.58
N ILE A 70 7.78 4.09 -2.42
CA ILE A 70 8.63 3.45 -3.45
C ILE A 70 8.98 4.40 -4.59
N ALA A 71 8.27 5.53 -4.72
CA ALA A 71 8.63 6.62 -5.63
C ALA A 71 9.56 7.66 -4.99
N ASP A 72 9.88 7.56 -3.68
CA ASP A 72 10.52 8.61 -2.87
C ASP A 72 9.79 9.98 -2.98
N GLU A 73 8.46 9.96 -3.02
CA GLU A 73 7.58 11.13 -3.11
C GLU A 73 6.66 11.31 -1.88
N HIS A 74 6.74 10.41 -0.91
CA HIS A 74 5.90 10.51 0.29
C HIS A 74 6.22 11.78 1.11
N PRO A 75 5.21 12.57 1.52
CA PRO A 75 5.43 13.89 2.11
C PRO A 75 6.09 13.83 3.49
N ALA A 76 5.75 12.85 4.32
CA ALA A 76 6.23 12.77 5.70
C ALA A 76 7.43 11.84 5.91
N TRP A 77 7.68 10.92 4.97
CA TRP A 77 8.57 9.78 5.18
C TRP A 77 9.32 9.45 3.91
N ARG A 78 10.37 8.65 4.03
CA ARG A 78 11.09 8.06 2.91
C ARG A 78 11.70 6.72 3.31
N ILE A 79 11.98 5.89 2.32
CA ILE A 79 12.76 4.67 2.52
C ILE A 79 14.22 5.05 2.74
N LYS A 80 14.81 4.56 3.83
CA LYS A 80 16.23 4.76 4.15
C LYS A 80 17.09 4.09 3.07
N ASN A 81 18.09 4.81 2.57
CA ASN A 81 18.97 4.32 1.49
C ASN A 81 18.22 3.89 0.23
N TYR A 82 17.11 4.59 -0.09
CA TYR A 82 16.28 4.32 -1.26
C TYR A 82 17.10 4.05 -2.53
N ARG A 83 16.86 2.90 -3.17
CA ARG A 83 17.28 2.63 -4.53
C ARG A 83 16.24 1.81 -5.28
N LEU A 84 15.84 2.29 -6.46
CA LEU A 84 14.82 1.66 -7.29
C LEU A 84 15.18 0.22 -7.70
N ASP A 85 16.45 -0.03 -8.02
CA ASP A 85 16.96 -1.33 -8.46
C ASP A 85 16.81 -2.43 -7.39
N ARG A 86 16.80 -2.06 -6.10
CA ARG A 86 16.67 -3.00 -4.97
C ARG A 86 15.23 -3.32 -4.60
N LEU A 87 14.28 -2.46 -4.98
CA LEU A 87 12.89 -2.65 -4.58
C LEU A 87 12.35 -4.00 -5.03
N PHE A 88 12.69 -4.44 -6.24
CA PHE A 88 12.29 -5.75 -6.75
C PHE A 88 12.80 -6.93 -5.92
N SER A 89 13.87 -6.79 -5.15
CA SER A 89 14.32 -7.85 -4.23
C SER A 89 13.79 -7.70 -2.81
N GLU A 90 13.41 -6.48 -2.41
CA GLU A 90 13.14 -6.15 -1.01
C GLU A 90 11.63 -6.12 -0.69
N VAL A 91 10.76 -5.79 -1.65
CA VAL A 91 9.30 -5.72 -1.41
C VAL A 91 8.66 -7.10 -1.26
N ILE A 92 7.73 -7.20 -0.33
CA ILE A 92 6.93 -8.40 -0.10
C ILE A 92 5.81 -8.47 -1.16
N ARG A 93 5.83 -9.48 -2.01
CA ARG A 93 4.79 -9.70 -3.04
C ARG A 93 3.75 -10.73 -2.65
N SER A 94 4.10 -11.61 -1.72
CA SER A 94 3.18 -12.63 -1.22
C SER A 94 2.06 -11.98 -0.43
N GLN A 95 0.87 -12.54 -0.61
CA GLN A 95 -0.29 -12.10 0.14
C GLN A 95 -0.19 -12.58 1.60
N PRO A 96 -0.38 -11.69 2.59
CA PRO A 96 -0.31 -12.09 3.99
C PRO A 96 -1.53 -12.93 4.39
N SER A 97 -1.30 -13.86 5.30
CA SER A 97 -2.33 -14.62 6.00
C SER A 97 -3.10 -13.73 6.99
N ALA A 98 -4.28 -14.20 7.38
CA ALA A 98 -5.11 -13.51 8.37
C ALA A 98 -4.41 -13.33 9.74
N GLU A 99 -3.52 -14.25 10.12
CA GLU A 99 -2.79 -14.16 11.39
C GLU A 99 -1.66 -13.11 11.29
N GLU A 100 -0.89 -13.09 10.20
CA GLU A 100 0.14 -12.05 9.98
C GLU A 100 -0.47 -10.64 9.99
N VAL A 101 -1.65 -10.46 9.39
CA VAL A 101 -2.36 -9.16 9.44
C VAL A 101 -2.76 -8.79 10.87
N LYS A 102 -3.15 -9.77 11.68
CA LYS A 102 -3.54 -9.56 13.08
C LYS A 102 -2.32 -9.25 13.96
N GLU A 103 -1.22 -9.98 13.77
CA GLU A 103 0.06 -9.77 14.45
C GLU A 103 0.62 -8.38 14.14
N LEU A 104 0.64 -7.98 12.87
CA LEU A 104 1.10 -6.66 12.44
C LEU A 104 0.31 -5.52 13.10
N ARG A 105 -1.01 -5.68 13.23
CA ARG A 105 -1.82 -4.70 13.98
C ARG A 105 -1.41 -4.62 15.46
N VAL A 106 -1.10 -5.76 16.08
CA VAL A 106 -0.63 -5.82 17.47
C VAL A 106 0.74 -5.18 17.61
N ALA A 107 1.67 -5.45 16.69
CA ALA A 107 2.98 -4.80 16.62
C ALA A 107 2.87 -3.28 16.49
N LEU A 108 1.91 -2.80 15.67
CA LEU A 108 1.57 -1.39 15.57
C LEU A 108 0.94 -0.83 16.86
N GLY A 109 0.60 -1.66 17.86
CA GLY A 109 -0.06 -1.23 19.09
C GLY A 109 -1.44 -0.62 18.84
N MET A 110 -2.14 -1.06 17.80
CA MET A 110 -3.41 -0.47 17.35
C MET A 110 -4.62 -1.34 17.69
N LYS A 111 -5.70 -0.68 18.09
CA LYS A 111 -7.04 -1.28 18.13
C LYS A 111 -7.55 -1.50 16.71
N GLN A 112 -8.54 -2.38 16.56
CA GLN A 112 -9.12 -2.67 15.25
C GLN A 112 -9.75 -1.44 14.58
N GLN A 113 -10.38 -0.54 15.36
CA GLN A 113 -10.95 0.69 14.82
C GLN A 113 -9.85 1.65 14.33
N GLU A 114 -8.76 1.80 15.09
CA GLU A 114 -7.69 2.74 14.78
C GLU A 114 -6.97 2.39 13.46
N ILE A 115 -6.72 1.11 13.20
CA ILE A 115 -6.11 0.69 11.94
C ILE A 115 -7.09 0.72 10.76
N ALA A 116 -8.39 0.49 11.02
CA ALA A 116 -9.42 0.69 10.02
C ALA A 116 -9.47 2.17 9.61
N ASP A 117 -9.48 3.09 10.57
CA ASP A 117 -9.43 4.54 10.34
C ASP A 117 -8.12 4.99 9.68
N LEU A 118 -6.99 4.34 10.03
CA LEU A 118 -5.69 4.62 9.42
C LEU A 118 -5.73 4.42 7.91
N LEU A 119 -6.35 3.33 7.46
CA LEU A 119 -6.43 2.89 6.06
C LEU A 119 -7.74 3.26 5.36
N GLY A 120 -8.66 3.97 6.03
CA GLY A 120 -9.94 4.40 5.47
C GLY A 120 -10.96 3.27 5.26
N TYR A 121 -10.87 2.20 6.04
CA TYR A 121 -11.82 1.09 6.05
C TYR A 121 -12.90 1.25 7.12
N THR A 122 -14.05 0.61 6.90
CA THR A 122 -14.98 0.33 8.00
C THR A 122 -14.40 -0.74 8.91
N LEU A 123 -14.82 -0.76 10.19
CA LEU A 123 -14.40 -1.79 11.14
C LEU A 123 -14.70 -3.21 10.64
N ALA A 124 -15.86 -3.40 10.00
CA ALA A 124 -16.26 -4.70 9.45
C ALA A 124 -15.33 -5.15 8.32
N ALA A 125 -15.00 -4.23 7.39
CA ALA A 125 -14.05 -4.52 6.31
C ALA A 125 -12.67 -4.89 6.87
N TRP A 126 -12.18 -4.16 7.87
CA TRP A 126 -10.91 -4.49 8.52
C TRP A 126 -10.94 -5.84 9.27
N LYS A 127 -12.01 -6.13 10.01
CA LYS A 127 -12.19 -7.43 10.68
C LYS A 127 -12.16 -8.60 9.68
N SER A 128 -12.74 -8.40 8.50
CA SER A 128 -12.70 -9.39 7.43
C SER A 128 -11.26 -9.77 7.03
N LYS A 129 -10.34 -8.80 6.96
CA LYS A 129 -8.93 -9.02 6.59
C LYS A 129 -8.17 -9.89 7.61
N GLN A 130 -8.61 -9.95 8.86
CA GLN A 130 -8.05 -10.80 9.92
C GLN A 130 -8.84 -12.10 10.13
N SER A 131 -9.86 -12.38 9.31
CA SER A 131 -10.65 -13.61 9.38
C SER A 131 -10.06 -14.67 8.48
N LYS A 132 -9.92 -15.91 8.96
CA LYS A 132 -9.47 -17.05 8.14
C LYS A 132 -10.37 -17.30 6.93
N ALA A 133 -11.68 -17.00 7.04
CA ALA A 133 -12.64 -17.19 5.94
C ALA A 133 -12.42 -16.22 4.77
N ASN A 134 -11.83 -15.05 5.04
CA ASN A 134 -11.57 -14.00 4.05
C ASN A 134 -10.08 -13.61 4.05
N ALA A 135 -9.22 -14.57 4.39
CA ALA A 135 -7.78 -14.40 4.35
C ALA A 135 -7.34 -14.02 2.93
N GLY A 136 -6.32 -13.18 2.82
CA GLY A 136 -5.86 -12.67 1.52
C GLY A 136 -6.73 -11.55 0.92
N THR A 137 -7.33 -10.71 1.75
CA THR A 137 -8.01 -9.48 1.29
C THR A 137 -7.20 -8.21 1.56
N LEU A 138 -6.11 -8.29 2.32
CA LEU A 138 -5.09 -7.25 2.37
C LEU A 138 -4.15 -7.41 1.17
N LYS A 139 -3.99 -6.36 0.36
CA LYS A 139 -3.09 -6.39 -0.80
C LYS A 139 -1.63 -6.24 -0.35
N PRO A 140 -0.66 -6.84 -1.07
CA PRO A 140 0.76 -6.74 -0.70
C PRO A 140 1.23 -5.29 -0.55
N GLY A 141 0.82 -4.36 -1.44
CA GLY A 141 1.16 -2.94 -1.28
C GLY A 141 0.71 -2.34 0.07
N GLU A 142 -0.51 -2.65 0.54
CA GLU A 142 -0.98 -2.24 1.88
C GLU A 142 -0.14 -2.87 2.99
N TYR A 143 0.17 -4.16 2.84
CA TYR A 143 0.94 -4.92 3.83
C TYR A 143 2.36 -4.37 3.99
N ASN A 144 3.08 -4.11 2.88
CA ASN A 144 4.41 -3.50 2.92
C ASN A 144 4.38 -2.14 3.64
N PHE A 145 3.36 -1.31 3.37
CA PHE A 145 3.21 -0.03 4.06
C PHE A 145 3.03 -0.20 5.58
N LEU A 146 2.15 -1.11 6.01
CA LEU A 146 1.95 -1.36 7.44
C LEU A 146 3.21 -1.94 8.11
N MET A 147 3.93 -2.85 7.44
CA MET A 147 5.21 -3.40 7.92
C MET A 147 6.26 -2.30 8.11
N LEU A 148 6.34 -1.34 7.18
CA LEU A 148 7.21 -0.17 7.29
C LEU A 148 6.82 0.74 8.45
N LEU A 149 5.52 0.95 8.69
CA LEU A 149 5.04 1.73 9.84
C LEU A 149 5.31 1.04 11.19
N ALA A 150 5.36 -0.29 11.19
CA ALA A 150 5.66 -1.12 12.35
C ALA A 150 7.16 -1.26 12.62
N ASP A 151 8.03 -0.81 11.70
CA ASP A 151 9.48 -1.05 11.72
C ASP A 151 9.83 -2.56 11.68
N GLU A 152 8.98 -3.36 11.03
CA GLU A 152 9.13 -4.83 10.93
C GLU A 152 9.41 -5.32 9.50
N HIS A 153 9.52 -4.40 8.54
CA HIS A 153 9.72 -4.77 7.14
C HIS A 153 11.12 -5.39 6.92
N PRO A 154 11.22 -6.59 6.30
CA PRO A 154 12.48 -7.35 6.26
C PRO A 154 13.57 -6.72 5.38
N GLY A 155 13.20 -6.04 4.29
CA GLY A 155 14.14 -5.47 3.33
C GLY A 155 14.25 -3.93 3.33
N LEU A 156 13.32 -3.23 3.97
CA LEU A 156 13.15 -1.78 3.81
C LEU A 156 12.95 -1.15 5.18
N ASN A 157 13.46 0.08 5.35
CA ASN A 157 13.32 0.81 6.61
C ASN A 157 12.75 2.20 6.34
N LEU A 158 11.81 2.64 7.16
CA LEU A 158 11.17 3.94 7.04
C LEU A 158 11.88 4.98 7.91
N ILE A 159 12.17 6.16 7.36
CA ILE A 159 12.66 7.30 8.12
C ILE A 159 11.79 8.53 7.89
N ARG A 160 11.76 9.45 8.85
CA ARG A 160 11.08 10.73 8.69
C ARG A 160 11.80 11.56 7.64
N ARG A 161 11.03 12.16 6.74
CA ARG A 161 11.54 13.13 5.79
C ARG A 161 11.86 14.41 6.58
N SER A 162 13.12 14.84 6.51
CA SER A 162 13.65 16.06 7.14
C SER A 162 13.29 17.29 6.32
#